data_AF-A0A6A7RQP5-F1
#
_entry.id   AF-A0A6A7RQP5-F1
#
_cell.length_a   1.000
_cell.length_b   1.000
_cell.length_c   1.000
_cell.angle_alpha   90.00
_cell.angle_beta   90.00
_cell.angle_gamma   90.00
#
_symmetry.space_group_name_H-M   'P 1'
#
loop_
_entity.id
_entity.type
_entity.pdbx_description
1 polymer ?
#
loop_
_entity_poly.entity_id
_entity_poly.type
_entity_poly.pdbx_seq_one_letter_code
_entity_poly.pdbx_strand_id
1 'polypeptide(L)'
;MPRHRSSRLPITVWSATSSRSCRPCSPSSAEHRRAAGSVNLPDGLLGSGWLLLSWMVFVGVALLALRRAPWPVLADGARLNAFLATIVALIVLWHLQAGVKPGLSLHLLGATVFTLCFGWALAFIGLCLVLLGVGLNGFAGWQSFAINALLMAGVGVAVSHALHRLVDRWLPRHMFVYIFCKGFFAAALAVIAVGLAACTLLVLAGTYDGDYLAAEYLPYFLLLGFSEAWLSGMMATLFAVYRPDLLADFDDVQFLGKK
;
A
#
# COMPACT_ATOMS: atom_id res chain seq x y z
N MET A 1 77.05 44.80 -11.21
CA MET A 1 77.48 43.44 -11.66
C MET A 1 77.39 42.50 -10.48
N PRO A 2 76.98 41.23 -10.61
CA PRO A 2 76.33 40.51 -11.72
C PRO A 2 74.88 40.08 -11.34
N ARG A 3 73.84 39.99 -12.19
CA ARG A 3 73.57 39.23 -13.44
C ARG A 3 73.79 37.72 -13.33
N HIS A 4 72.72 36.92 -13.25
CA HIS A 4 72.57 35.59 -13.88
C HIS A 4 71.07 35.22 -13.83
N ARG A 5 70.27 35.15 -14.90
CA ARG A 5 70.29 34.43 -16.20
C ARG A 5 69.52 33.10 -16.13
N SER A 6 68.39 33.12 -16.83
CA SER A 6 67.48 32.08 -17.36
C SER A 6 67.85 30.60 -17.37
N SER A 7 66.84 29.75 -17.14
CA SER A 7 66.47 28.53 -17.91
C SER A 7 64.97 28.28 -17.62
N ARG A 8 63.97 28.32 -18.54
CA ARG A 8 63.65 27.51 -19.74
C ARG A 8 63.87 26.02 -19.43
N LEU A 9 62.88 25.12 -19.26
CA LEU A 9 61.70 24.68 -20.04
C LEU A 9 61.08 23.46 -19.26
N PRO A 10 60.04 22.71 -19.71
CA PRO A 10 59.04 22.95 -20.76
C PRO A 10 57.59 22.75 -20.29
N ILE A 11 56.69 23.43 -21.00
CA ILE A 11 55.27 23.10 -21.10
C ILE A 11 55.16 21.80 -21.93
N THR A 12 54.82 20.69 -21.30
CA THR A 12 54.46 19.45 -22.01
C THR A 12 53.01 19.55 -22.45
N VAL A 13 52.84 20.04 -23.68
CA VAL A 13 51.62 19.87 -24.48
C VAL A 13 51.41 18.37 -24.68
N TRP A 14 50.40 17.81 -24.03
CA TRP A 14 49.91 16.48 -24.35
C TRP A 14 49.04 16.57 -25.60
N SER A 15 49.62 16.24 -26.75
CA SER A 15 48.88 15.95 -27.97
C SER A 15 48.20 14.59 -27.85
N ALA A 16 46.92 14.58 -27.47
CA ALA A 16 46.06 13.42 -27.58
C ALA A 16 45.21 13.53 -28.85
N THR A 17 45.74 12.97 -29.94
CA THR A 17 44.98 12.59 -31.12
C THR A 17 44.00 11.49 -30.72
N SER A 18 42.71 11.80 -30.60
CA SER A 18 41.66 10.79 -30.74
C SER A 18 40.38 11.45 -31.23
N SER A 19 40.13 11.31 -32.53
CA SER A 19 38.84 11.50 -33.18
C SER A 19 37.87 10.46 -32.65
N ARG A 20 37.13 10.77 -31.57
CA ARG A 20 35.91 10.04 -31.23
C ARG A 20 34.72 10.79 -31.78
N SER A 21 34.21 10.26 -32.88
CA SER A 21 32.88 10.55 -33.41
C SER A 21 31.85 10.61 -32.27
N CYS A 22 31.19 11.75 -32.09
CA CYS A 22 29.94 11.81 -31.35
C CYS A 22 28.93 10.92 -32.09
N ARG A 23 28.66 9.72 -31.55
CA ARG A 23 27.50 8.94 -32.01
C ARG A 23 26.25 9.72 -31.59
N PRO A 24 25.24 9.88 -32.46
CA PRO A 24 23.95 10.41 -32.03
C PRO A 24 23.37 9.45 -30.98
N CYS A 25 22.96 9.98 -29.83
CA CYS A 25 22.20 9.24 -28.83
C CYS A 25 20.97 8.62 -29.51
N SER A 26 20.92 7.30 -29.57
CA SER A 26 19.71 6.57 -29.95
C SER A 26 18.55 6.98 -29.03
N PRO A 27 17.33 7.22 -29.54
CA PRO A 27 16.18 7.65 -28.72
C PRO A 27 15.71 6.61 -27.67
N SER A 28 16.23 5.39 -27.72
CA SER A 28 15.80 4.24 -26.92
C SER A 28 16.06 4.37 -25.41
N SER A 29 16.98 5.24 -24.97
CA SER A 29 17.33 5.36 -23.55
C SER A 29 16.45 6.34 -22.76
N ALA A 30 15.55 7.07 -23.42
CA ALA A 30 14.61 7.98 -22.76
C ALA A 30 13.36 7.28 -22.23
N GLU A 31 13.02 6.11 -22.77
CA GLU A 31 11.77 5.40 -22.45
C GLU A 31 11.87 4.55 -21.18
N HIS A 32 13.08 4.13 -20.79
CA HIS A 32 13.32 3.33 -19.58
C HIS A 32 13.31 4.11 -18.26
N ARG A 33 13.20 5.45 -18.29
CA ARG A 33 13.14 6.29 -17.07
C ARG A 33 11.72 6.55 -16.55
N ARG A 34 10.70 5.86 -17.05
CA ARG A 34 9.30 6.05 -16.64
C ARG A 34 8.68 4.86 -15.87
N ALA A 35 9.50 3.98 -15.31
CA ALA A 35 9.03 2.83 -14.53
C ALA A 35 9.39 2.95 -13.03
N ALA A 36 9.18 4.13 -12.44
CA ALA A 36 9.50 4.35 -11.04
C ALA A 36 8.30 4.97 -10.30
N GLY A 37 7.72 4.18 -9.40
CA GLY A 37 6.94 4.70 -8.28
C GLY A 37 5.56 4.09 -8.16
N SER A 38 5.46 2.79 -7.89
CA SER A 38 4.21 2.27 -7.32
C SER A 38 4.34 0.91 -6.65
N VAL A 39 3.47 0.69 -5.66
CA VAL A 39 3.27 -0.61 -5.02
C VAL A 39 2.40 -1.44 -5.93
N ASN A 40 2.79 -1.52 -7.18
CA ASN A 40 2.15 -2.35 -8.16
C ASN A 40 3.26 -3.23 -8.69
N LEU A 41 3.07 -4.55 -8.61
CA LEU A 41 3.94 -5.47 -9.33
C LEU A 41 4.00 -4.99 -10.79
N PRO A 42 5.20 -4.70 -11.36
CA PRO A 42 5.31 -4.26 -12.74
C PRO A 42 4.73 -5.31 -13.68
N ASP A 43 4.10 -4.85 -14.76
CA ASP A 43 3.56 -5.74 -15.79
C ASP A 43 4.69 -6.62 -16.35
N GLY A 44 4.47 -7.94 -16.43
CA GLY A 44 5.43 -8.92 -16.94
C GLY A 44 6.26 -9.69 -15.90
N LEU A 45 6.10 -9.43 -14.59
CA LEU A 45 6.81 -10.19 -13.54
C LEU A 45 6.25 -11.59 -13.28
N LEU A 46 5.01 -11.86 -13.67
CA LEU A 46 4.31 -13.11 -13.35
C LEU A 46 3.84 -13.80 -14.62
N GLY A 47 4.02 -15.12 -14.66
CA GLY A 47 3.55 -15.95 -15.77
C GLY A 47 2.04 -15.81 -15.99
N SER A 48 1.59 -15.97 -17.24
CA SER A 48 0.19 -15.83 -17.64
C SER A 48 -0.80 -16.68 -16.82
N GLY A 49 -0.36 -17.85 -16.34
CA GLY A 49 -1.17 -18.71 -15.46
C GLY A 49 -1.49 -18.09 -14.10
N TRP A 50 -0.52 -17.40 -13.47
CA TRP A 50 -0.72 -16.70 -12.19
C TRP A 50 -1.64 -15.48 -12.34
N LEU A 51 -1.53 -14.78 -13.47
CA LEU A 51 -2.43 -13.68 -13.82
C LEU A 51 -3.87 -14.18 -14.00
N LEU A 52 -4.09 -15.29 -14.71
CA LEU A 52 -5.45 -15.83 -14.89
C LEU A 52 -6.05 -16.28 -13.55
N LEU A 53 -5.27 -17.01 -12.73
CA LEU A 53 -5.72 -17.48 -11.41
C LEU A 53 -6.10 -16.31 -10.49
N SER A 54 -5.25 -15.28 -10.43
CA SER A 54 -5.53 -14.09 -9.62
C SER A 54 -6.78 -13.35 -10.09
N TRP A 55 -7.02 -13.23 -11.39
CA TRP A 55 -8.27 -12.68 -11.92
C TRP A 55 -9.49 -13.51 -11.52
N MET A 56 -9.41 -14.85 -11.60
CA MET A 56 -10.52 -15.71 -11.19
C MET A 56 -10.86 -15.55 -9.69
N VAL A 57 -9.84 -15.54 -8.83
CA VAL A 57 -10.01 -15.35 -7.39
C VAL A 57 -10.53 -13.95 -7.09
N PHE A 58 -9.98 -12.92 -7.75
CA PHE A 58 -10.41 -11.53 -7.60
C PHE A 58 -11.89 -11.36 -7.97
N VAL A 59 -12.32 -11.88 -9.13
CA VAL A 59 -13.72 -11.82 -9.56
C VAL A 59 -14.63 -12.55 -8.58
N GLY A 60 -14.23 -13.72 -8.09
CA GLY A 60 -15.00 -14.47 -7.09
C GLY A 60 -15.20 -13.68 -5.79
N VAL A 61 -14.13 -13.09 -5.26
CA VAL A 61 -14.18 -12.27 -4.04
C VAL A 61 -14.95 -10.97 -4.27
N ALA A 62 -14.74 -10.31 -5.41
CA ALA A 62 -15.45 -9.07 -5.78
C ALA A 62 -16.95 -9.32 -5.90
N LEU A 63 -17.38 -10.41 -6.54
CA LEU A 63 -18.79 -10.79 -6.63
C LEU A 63 -19.39 -11.09 -5.26
N LEU A 64 -18.65 -11.79 -4.39
CA LEU A 64 -19.09 -12.06 -3.02
C LEU A 64 -19.22 -10.76 -2.21
N ALA A 65 -18.26 -9.85 -2.33
CA ALA A 65 -18.28 -8.55 -1.70
C ALA A 65 -19.48 -7.73 -2.21
N LEU A 66 -19.72 -7.70 -3.53
CA LEU A 66 -20.88 -7.02 -4.12
C LEU A 66 -22.21 -7.56 -3.59
N ARG A 67 -22.31 -8.89 -3.40
CA ARG A 67 -23.54 -9.53 -2.89
C ARG A 67 -23.73 -9.34 -1.39
N ARG A 68 -22.65 -9.28 -0.61
CA ARG A 68 -22.70 -9.13 0.86
C ARG A 68 -22.62 -7.68 1.32
N ALA A 69 -22.29 -6.74 0.44
CA ALA A 69 -22.19 -5.33 0.77
C ALA A 69 -23.54 -4.80 1.26
N PRO A 70 -23.60 -4.17 2.43
CA PRO A 70 -24.81 -3.53 2.92
C PRO A 70 -25.05 -2.21 2.18
N TRP A 71 -25.40 -2.28 0.89
CA TRP A 71 -25.74 -1.12 0.05
C TRP A 71 -26.71 -0.12 0.68
N PRO A 72 -27.72 -0.53 1.50
CA PRO A 72 -28.61 0.42 2.17
C PRO A 72 -27.88 1.42 3.07
N VAL A 73 -26.70 1.05 3.60
CA VAL A 73 -25.88 1.93 4.44
C VAL A 73 -25.38 3.16 3.66
N LEU A 74 -25.19 3.02 2.35
CA LEU A 74 -24.77 4.12 1.47
C LEU A 74 -25.95 4.96 0.95
N ALA A 75 -27.20 4.60 1.28
CA ALA A 75 -28.36 5.43 0.97
C ALA A 75 -28.40 6.70 1.84
N ASP A 76 -27.75 6.67 3.00
CA ASP A 76 -27.53 7.86 3.82
C ASP A 76 -26.41 8.72 3.22
N GLY A 77 -26.74 9.97 2.88
CA GLY A 77 -25.80 10.92 2.30
C GLY A 77 -24.59 11.18 3.18
N ALA A 78 -24.72 11.15 4.51
CA ALA A 78 -23.58 11.33 5.41
C ALA A 78 -22.59 10.17 5.30
N ARG A 79 -23.08 8.93 5.28
CA ARG A 79 -22.25 7.73 5.14
C ARG A 79 -21.65 7.59 3.75
N LEU A 80 -22.39 7.96 2.70
CA LEU A 80 -21.86 8.00 1.34
C LEU A 80 -20.72 9.02 1.21
N ASN A 81 -20.91 10.23 1.74
CA ASN A 81 -19.86 11.25 1.74
C ASN A 81 -18.63 10.80 2.51
N ALA A 82 -18.80 10.16 3.67
CA ALA A 82 -17.68 9.60 4.44
C ALA A 82 -16.96 8.49 3.68
N PHE A 83 -17.69 7.63 2.97
CA PHE A 83 -17.13 6.55 2.15
C PHE A 83 -16.27 7.12 1.02
N LEU A 84 -16.83 8.06 0.26
CA LEU A 84 -16.13 8.74 -0.84
C LEU A 84 -14.95 9.57 -0.34
N ALA A 85 -15.10 10.29 0.76
CA ALA A 85 -14.01 11.04 1.38
C ALA A 85 -12.87 10.12 1.83
N THR A 86 -13.19 8.95 2.38
CA THR A 86 -12.19 7.93 2.75
C THR A 86 -11.46 7.43 1.51
N ILE A 87 -12.16 7.14 0.42
CA ILE A 87 -11.54 6.73 -0.85
C ILE A 87 -10.57 7.80 -1.36
N VAL A 88 -11.02 9.06 -1.42
CA VAL A 88 -10.18 10.18 -1.90
C VAL A 88 -8.96 10.37 -0.99
N ALA A 89 -9.16 10.35 0.33
CA ALA A 89 -8.07 10.46 1.30
C ALA A 89 -7.04 9.33 1.14
N LEU A 90 -7.49 8.08 0.92
CA LEU A 90 -6.61 6.95 0.67
C LEU A 90 -5.90 7.05 -0.67
N ILE A 91 -6.54 7.55 -1.74
CA ILE A 91 -5.87 7.83 -3.02
C ILE A 91 -4.71 8.82 -2.82
N VAL A 92 -4.94 9.89 -2.05
CA VAL A 92 -3.89 10.88 -1.73
C VAL A 92 -2.80 10.25 -0.86
N LEU A 93 -3.19 9.49 0.16
CA LEU A 93 -2.25 8.80 1.05
C LEU A 93 -1.38 7.81 0.28
N TRP A 94 -1.95 7.10 -0.69
CA TRP A 94 -1.24 6.15 -1.55
C TRP A 94 -0.34 6.84 -2.58
N HIS A 95 -0.43 8.16 -2.78
CA HIS A 95 0.59 8.91 -3.53
C HIS A 95 1.82 9.25 -2.67
N LEU A 96 1.69 9.26 -1.34
CA LEU A 96 2.80 9.44 -0.41
C LEU A 96 3.56 8.12 -0.27
N GLN A 97 4.26 7.70 -1.33
CA GLN A 97 5.01 6.45 -1.32
C GLN A 97 6.50 6.70 -1.08
N ALA A 98 7.06 5.93 -0.15
CA ALA A 98 8.51 5.77 -0.05
C ALA A 98 8.91 4.57 -0.92
N GLY A 99 9.48 4.83 -2.09
CA GLY A 99 9.99 3.80 -2.99
C GLY A 99 11.46 3.51 -2.71
N VAL A 100 11.77 2.32 -2.18
CA VAL A 100 13.15 1.86 -1.97
C VAL A 100 13.65 1.09 -3.20
N LYS A 101 12.79 0.30 -3.87
CA LYS A 101 13.10 -0.45 -5.10
C LYS A 101 11.87 -0.58 -6.03
N PRO A 102 12.06 -0.76 -7.34
CA PRO A 102 10.95 -0.95 -8.29
C PRO A 102 10.16 -2.23 -7.97
N GLY A 103 8.83 -2.10 -7.94
CA GLY A 103 7.87 -3.19 -7.73
C GLY A 103 7.49 -3.49 -6.27
N LEU A 104 8.12 -2.80 -5.33
CA LEU A 104 7.77 -2.87 -3.92
C LEU A 104 7.99 -1.47 -3.33
N SER A 105 6.96 -0.63 -3.38
CA SER A 105 6.91 0.54 -2.50
C SER A 105 6.15 0.22 -1.23
N LEU A 106 6.27 1.10 -0.26
CA LEU A 106 5.62 1.00 1.02
C LEU A 106 4.73 2.22 1.18
N HIS A 107 3.44 2.00 1.40
CA HIS A 107 2.46 3.04 1.68
C HIS A 107 1.54 2.60 2.81
N LEU A 108 0.95 3.58 3.48
CA LEU A 108 -0.09 3.35 4.47
C LEU A 108 -1.35 2.83 3.77
N LEU A 109 -1.82 1.66 4.18
CA LEU A 109 -2.90 0.91 3.51
C LEU A 109 -4.27 1.51 3.81
N GLY A 110 -4.52 1.92 5.05
CA GLY A 110 -5.82 2.38 5.53
C GLY A 110 -6.90 1.30 5.56
N ALA A 111 -6.57 0.04 5.25
CA ALA A 111 -7.54 -1.04 5.13
C ALA A 111 -8.28 -1.29 6.45
N THR A 112 -7.58 -1.23 7.58
CA THR A 112 -8.18 -1.50 8.89
C THR A 112 -9.21 -0.45 9.28
N VAL A 113 -8.89 0.84 9.13
CA VAL A 113 -9.86 1.92 9.38
C VAL A 113 -11.06 1.78 8.44
N PHE A 114 -10.82 1.47 7.17
CA PHE A 114 -11.89 1.29 6.20
C PHE A 114 -12.82 0.13 6.62
N THR A 115 -12.25 -1.01 7.01
CA THR A 115 -13.03 -2.16 7.51
C THR A 115 -13.77 -1.86 8.80
N LEU A 116 -13.19 -1.07 9.69
CA LEU A 116 -13.78 -0.67 10.96
C LEU A 116 -15.05 0.19 10.73
N CYS A 117 -15.01 1.08 9.74
CA CYS A 117 -16.10 2.01 9.47
C CYS A 117 -17.23 1.40 8.63
N PHE A 118 -16.90 0.62 7.60
CA PHE A 118 -17.90 0.16 6.61
C PHE A 118 -18.06 -1.36 6.54
N GLY A 119 -17.29 -2.11 7.34
CA GLY A 119 -17.24 -3.56 7.29
C GLY A 119 -16.41 -4.09 6.11
N TRP A 120 -16.20 -5.40 6.08
CA TRP A 120 -15.28 -6.04 5.13
C TRP A 120 -15.71 -5.87 3.66
N ALA A 121 -17.00 -6.01 3.35
CA ALA A 121 -17.48 -6.02 1.97
C ALA A 121 -17.36 -4.64 1.31
N LEU A 122 -17.79 -3.57 1.99
CA LEU A 122 -17.66 -2.21 1.48
C LEU A 122 -16.20 -1.73 1.50
N ALA A 123 -15.41 -2.11 2.50
CA ALA A 123 -13.98 -1.78 2.54
C ALA A 123 -13.22 -2.42 1.37
N PHE A 124 -13.51 -3.68 1.03
CA PHE A 124 -12.91 -4.34 -0.13
C PHE A 124 -13.23 -3.60 -1.43
N ILE A 125 -14.52 -3.27 -1.65
CA ILE A 125 -14.95 -2.51 -2.83
C ILE A 125 -14.30 -1.12 -2.86
N GLY A 126 -14.29 -0.43 -1.71
CA GLY A 126 -13.69 0.88 -1.58
C GLY A 126 -12.19 0.89 -1.88
N LEU A 127 -11.44 -0.09 -1.37
CA LEU A 127 -10.01 -0.23 -1.68
C LEU A 127 -9.77 -0.60 -3.15
N CYS A 128 -10.66 -1.37 -3.79
CA CYS A 128 -10.60 -1.59 -5.23
C CYS A 128 -10.78 -0.27 -6.00
N LEU A 129 -11.69 0.60 -5.55
CA LEU A 129 -11.87 1.94 -6.13
C LEU A 129 -10.66 2.84 -5.90
N VAL A 130 -10.02 2.77 -4.71
CA VAL A 130 -8.75 3.46 -4.43
C VAL A 130 -7.68 3.01 -5.40
N LEU A 131 -7.52 1.69 -5.58
CA LEU A 131 -6.53 1.13 -6.49
C LEU A 131 -6.80 1.54 -7.95
N LEU A 132 -8.07 1.59 -8.37
CA LEU A 132 -8.44 2.13 -9.69
C LEU A 132 -8.08 3.60 -9.82
N GLY A 133 -8.36 4.41 -8.80
CA GLY A 133 -8.00 5.84 -8.78
C GLY A 133 -6.49 6.07 -8.89
N VAL A 134 -5.69 5.29 -8.17
CA VAL A 134 -4.22 5.33 -8.29
C VAL A 134 -3.75 4.81 -9.65
N GLY A 135 -4.39 3.77 -10.18
CA GLY A 135 -4.07 3.22 -11.50
C GLY A 135 -4.34 4.18 -12.66
N LEU A 136 -5.45 4.93 -12.61
CA LEU A 136 -5.79 5.96 -13.60
C LEU A 136 -4.77 7.10 -13.66
N ASN A 137 -4.07 7.38 -12.55
CA ASN A 137 -2.99 8.36 -12.51
C ASN A 137 -1.67 7.83 -13.13
N GLY A 138 -1.67 6.65 -13.74
CA GLY A 138 -0.52 6.05 -14.41
C GLY A 138 0.45 5.34 -13.47
N PHE A 139 0.08 5.19 -12.19
CA PHE A 139 0.91 4.52 -11.21
C PHE A 139 0.68 3.01 -11.15
N ALA A 140 -0.32 2.40 -11.82
CA ALA A 140 -0.52 0.95 -11.77
C ALA A 140 -0.61 0.31 -13.16
N GLY A 141 0.06 -0.84 -13.32
CA GLY A 141 -0.15 -1.71 -14.46
C GLY A 141 -1.54 -2.36 -14.41
N TRP A 142 -2.24 -2.42 -15.54
CA TRP A 142 -3.59 -3.01 -15.59
C TRP A 142 -3.58 -4.53 -15.43
N GLN A 143 -2.46 -5.19 -15.75
CA GLN A 143 -2.35 -6.64 -15.65
C GLN A 143 -2.15 -7.07 -14.20
N SER A 144 -1.38 -6.32 -13.42
CA SER A 144 -1.15 -6.58 -12.00
C SER A 144 -2.28 -6.10 -11.08
N PHE A 145 -3.29 -5.39 -11.61
CA PHE A 145 -4.42 -4.86 -10.85
C PHE A 145 -5.07 -5.92 -9.94
N ALA A 146 -5.41 -7.10 -10.47
CA ALA A 146 -6.08 -8.16 -9.71
C ALA A 146 -5.23 -8.66 -8.53
N ILE A 147 -3.91 -8.72 -8.71
CA ILE A 147 -2.97 -9.20 -7.70
C ILE A 147 -2.78 -8.15 -6.61
N ASN A 148 -2.60 -6.89 -7.00
CA ASN A 148 -2.49 -5.79 -6.03
C ASN A 148 -3.80 -5.64 -5.25
N ALA A 149 -4.95 -5.78 -5.90
CA ALA A 149 -6.25 -5.79 -5.23
C ALA A 149 -6.38 -6.95 -4.25
N LEU A 150 -5.99 -8.17 -4.63
CA LEU A 150 -6.04 -9.33 -3.73
C LEU A 150 -5.06 -9.20 -2.56
N LEU A 151 -3.85 -8.69 -2.77
CA LEU A 151 -2.87 -8.49 -1.71
C LEU A 151 -3.31 -7.37 -0.75
N MET A 152 -3.57 -6.17 -1.27
CA MET A 152 -3.85 -5.01 -0.44
C MET A 152 -5.26 -5.00 0.10
N ALA A 153 -6.25 -5.11 -0.80
CA ALA A 153 -7.65 -5.11 -0.41
C ALA A 153 -8.06 -6.47 0.13
N GLY A 154 -7.69 -7.57 -0.51
CA GLY A 154 -8.10 -8.91 -0.07
C GLY A 154 -7.47 -9.32 1.26
N VAL A 155 -6.15 -9.44 1.33
CA VAL A 155 -5.45 -9.89 2.56
C VAL A 155 -5.61 -8.85 3.67
N GLY A 156 -5.41 -7.55 3.36
CA GLY A 156 -5.56 -6.48 4.35
C GLY A 156 -6.94 -6.49 5.00
N VAL A 157 -8.02 -6.48 4.21
CA VAL A 157 -9.40 -6.49 4.74
C VAL A 157 -9.71 -7.81 5.45
N ALA A 158 -9.30 -8.95 4.90
CA ALA A 158 -9.58 -10.25 5.50
C ALA A 158 -8.94 -10.38 6.88
N VAL A 159 -7.69 -9.95 7.03
CA VAL A 159 -6.96 -9.98 8.30
C VAL A 159 -7.56 -8.99 9.29
N SER A 160 -7.82 -7.75 8.88
CA SER A 160 -8.47 -6.76 9.77
C SER A 160 -9.84 -7.26 10.25
N HIS A 161 -10.67 -7.79 9.34
CA HIS A 161 -11.99 -8.33 9.69
C HIS A 161 -11.90 -9.55 10.61
N ALA A 162 -10.98 -10.48 10.34
CA ALA A 162 -10.75 -11.64 11.20
C ALA A 162 -10.32 -11.22 12.61
N LEU A 163 -9.43 -10.24 12.73
CA LEU A 163 -8.97 -9.71 14.01
C LEU A 163 -10.10 -8.96 14.73
N HIS A 164 -10.89 -8.16 14.04
CA HIS A 164 -12.06 -7.49 14.64
C HIS A 164 -13.04 -8.51 15.22
N ARG A 165 -13.35 -9.57 14.46
CA ARG A 165 -14.25 -10.64 14.93
C ARG A 165 -13.65 -11.44 16.08
N LEU A 166 -12.34 -11.65 16.09
CA LEU A 166 -11.64 -12.33 17.18
C LEU A 166 -11.73 -11.52 18.47
N VAL A 167 -11.50 -10.20 18.37
CA VAL A 167 -11.63 -9.26 19.50
C VAL A 167 -13.06 -9.28 20.04
N ASP A 168 -14.08 -9.24 19.17
CA ASP A 168 -15.48 -9.28 19.61
C ASP A 168 -15.88 -10.60 20.28
N ARG A 169 -15.22 -11.71 19.92
CA ARG A 169 -15.51 -13.04 20.48
C ARG A 169 -14.77 -13.31 21.79
N TRP A 170 -13.57 -12.75 21.99
CA TRP A 170 -12.69 -13.11 23.09
C TRP A 170 -12.55 -12.03 24.15
N LEU A 171 -12.68 -10.74 23.78
CA LEU A 171 -12.48 -9.64 24.71
C LEU A 171 -13.82 -8.96 25.09
N PRO A 172 -13.90 -8.41 26.31
CA PRO A 172 -15.06 -7.65 26.75
C PRO A 172 -15.24 -6.36 25.94
N ARG A 173 -16.50 -5.97 25.74
CA ARG A 173 -16.92 -4.82 24.93
C ARG A 173 -16.67 -3.50 25.67
N HIS A 174 -15.41 -3.08 25.74
CA HIS A 174 -14.99 -1.80 26.30
C HIS A 174 -14.37 -0.90 25.23
N MET A 175 -14.55 0.42 25.37
CA MET A 175 -14.00 1.39 24.43
C MET A 175 -12.46 1.30 24.33
N PHE A 176 -11.77 1.05 25.45
CA PHE A 176 -10.31 0.86 25.45
C PHE A 176 -9.89 -0.35 24.60
N VAL A 177 -10.56 -1.49 24.78
CA VAL A 177 -10.33 -2.69 23.98
C VAL A 177 -10.61 -2.42 22.50
N TYR A 178 -11.69 -1.71 22.20
CA TYR A 178 -12.05 -1.36 20.83
C TYR A 178 -10.92 -0.56 20.16
N ILE A 179 -10.46 0.52 20.80
CA ILE A 179 -9.40 1.38 20.26
C ILE A 179 -8.08 0.63 20.12
N PHE A 180 -7.60 -0.02 21.18
CA PHE A 180 -6.30 -0.70 21.18
C PHE A 180 -6.30 -1.94 20.28
N CYS A 181 -7.29 -2.82 20.42
CA CYS A 181 -7.29 -4.09 19.70
C CYS A 181 -7.77 -3.93 18.25
N LYS A 182 -8.90 -3.26 18.00
CA LYS A 182 -9.42 -3.10 16.63
C LYS A 182 -8.75 -1.96 15.84
N GLY A 183 -8.26 -0.93 16.52
CA GLY A 183 -7.57 0.21 15.90
C GLY A 183 -6.07 -0.01 15.73
N PHE A 184 -5.33 -0.21 16.82
CA PHE A 184 -3.87 -0.34 16.78
C PHE A 184 -3.41 -1.74 16.35
N PHE A 185 -3.72 -2.78 17.14
CA PHE A 185 -3.19 -4.13 16.92
C PHE A 185 -3.66 -4.73 15.60
N ALA A 186 -4.95 -4.60 15.27
CA ALA A 186 -5.47 -5.10 14.00
C ALA A 186 -4.78 -4.46 12.80
N ALA A 187 -4.47 -3.17 12.88
CA ALA A 187 -3.78 -2.46 11.80
C ALA A 187 -2.32 -2.88 11.64
N ALA A 188 -1.57 -3.02 12.75
CA ALA A 188 -0.20 -3.53 12.70
C ALA A 188 -0.15 -4.91 12.04
N LEU A 189 -0.99 -5.84 12.51
CA LEU A 189 -1.02 -7.21 12.00
C LEU A 189 -1.49 -7.28 10.55
N ALA A 190 -2.45 -6.44 10.14
CA ALA A 190 -2.91 -6.41 8.75
C ALA A 190 -1.77 -6.02 7.79
N VAL A 191 -0.99 -4.99 8.11
CA VAL A 191 0.16 -4.59 7.27
C VAL A 191 1.23 -5.66 7.21
N ILE A 192 1.56 -6.26 8.36
CA ILE A 192 2.55 -7.34 8.42
C ILE A 192 2.08 -8.55 7.59
N ALA A 193 0.79 -8.90 7.68
CA ALA A 193 0.23 -9.99 6.91
C ALA A 193 0.22 -9.71 5.40
N VAL A 194 -0.11 -8.48 4.98
CA VAL A 194 0.01 -8.06 3.57
C VAL A 194 1.47 -8.14 3.11
N GLY A 195 2.42 -7.70 3.93
CA GLY A 195 3.85 -7.79 3.61
C GLY A 195 4.35 -9.23 3.48
N LEU A 196 3.97 -10.11 4.40
CA LEU A 196 4.27 -11.55 4.32
C LEU A 196 3.63 -12.20 3.08
N ALA A 197 2.38 -11.86 2.78
CA ALA A 197 1.70 -12.35 1.58
C ALA A 197 2.38 -11.87 0.29
N ALA A 198 2.84 -10.62 0.25
CA ALA A 198 3.59 -10.09 -0.87
C ALA A 198 4.96 -10.79 -1.02
N CYS A 199 5.68 -10.97 0.09
CA CYS A 199 6.97 -11.67 0.07
C CYS A 199 6.83 -13.12 -0.39
N THR A 200 5.86 -13.87 0.16
CA THR A 200 5.61 -15.27 -0.24
C THR A 200 5.23 -15.37 -1.71
N LEU A 201 4.41 -14.46 -2.24
CA LEU A 201 4.09 -14.41 -3.66
C LEU A 201 5.34 -14.20 -4.53
N LEU A 202 6.23 -13.27 -4.14
CA LEU A 202 7.47 -12.97 -4.88
C LEU A 202 8.48 -14.12 -4.86
N VAL A 203 8.58 -14.83 -3.73
CA VAL A 203 9.43 -16.03 -3.62
C VAL A 203 8.87 -17.16 -4.48
N LEU A 204 7.56 -17.39 -4.46
CA LEU A 204 6.89 -18.40 -5.31
C LEU A 204 6.98 -18.08 -6.80
N ALA A 205 7.01 -16.79 -7.14
CA ALA A 205 7.25 -16.33 -8.50
C ALA A 205 8.70 -16.52 -8.98
N GLY A 206 9.63 -16.81 -8.07
CA GLY A 206 11.07 -16.93 -8.36
C GLY A 206 11.75 -15.60 -8.70
N THR A 207 11.09 -14.48 -8.44
CA THR A 207 11.58 -13.14 -8.80
C THR A 207 12.69 -12.67 -7.88
N TYR A 208 12.59 -12.98 -6.60
CA TYR A 208 13.55 -12.57 -5.58
C TYR A 208 13.86 -13.71 -4.62
N ASP A 209 15.05 -13.67 -4.05
CA ASP A 209 15.49 -14.62 -3.03
C ASP A 209 14.76 -14.35 -1.70
N GLY A 210 14.34 -15.43 -1.02
CA GLY A 210 13.59 -15.36 0.23
C GLY A 210 14.41 -14.75 1.36
N ASP A 211 15.69 -15.08 1.43
CA ASP A 211 16.61 -14.57 2.46
C ASP A 211 16.82 -13.06 2.31
N TYR A 212 16.87 -12.58 1.07
CA TYR A 212 16.96 -11.15 0.77
C TYR A 212 15.70 -10.40 1.22
N LEU A 213 14.51 -10.90 0.88
CA LEU A 213 13.24 -10.28 1.28
C LEU A 213 13.05 -10.25 2.80
N ALA A 214 13.46 -11.31 3.50
CA ALA A 214 13.37 -11.39 4.95
C ALA A 214 14.30 -10.36 5.64
N ALA A 215 15.54 -10.24 5.17
CA ALA A 215 16.52 -9.36 5.80
C ALA A 215 16.30 -7.87 5.46
N GLU A 216 15.92 -7.58 4.22
CA GLU A 216 15.95 -6.22 3.67
C GLU A 216 14.56 -5.62 3.48
N TYR A 217 13.48 -6.39 3.60
CA TYR A 217 12.14 -5.90 3.30
C TYR A 217 11.14 -6.05 4.46
N LEU A 218 11.22 -7.18 5.18
CA LEU A 218 10.39 -7.43 6.35
C LEU A 218 10.52 -6.37 7.46
N PRO A 219 11.73 -5.84 7.78
CA PRO A 219 11.87 -4.79 8.79
C PRO A 219 11.13 -3.50 8.42
N TYR A 220 11.07 -3.15 7.13
CA TYR A 220 10.33 -1.97 6.68
C TYR A 220 8.82 -2.16 6.79
N PHE A 221 8.29 -3.36 6.55
CA PHE A 221 6.88 -3.66 6.83
C PHE A 221 6.53 -3.59 8.31
N LEU A 222 7.46 -3.92 9.20
CA LEU A 222 7.26 -3.76 10.64
C LEU A 222 7.16 -2.27 11.01
N LEU A 223 8.06 -1.43 10.49
CA LEU A 223 8.03 0.02 10.69
C LEU A 223 6.76 0.64 10.10
N LEU A 224 6.38 0.23 8.89
CA LEU A 224 5.15 0.67 8.24
C LEU A 224 3.92 0.23 9.04
N GLY A 225 3.89 -1.01 9.52
CA GLY A 225 2.81 -1.53 10.35
C GLY A 225 2.68 -0.77 11.67
N PHE A 226 3.79 -0.31 12.25
CA PHE A 226 3.77 0.59 13.40
C PHE A 226 3.15 1.95 13.06
N SER A 227 3.55 2.57 11.95
CA SER A 227 2.95 3.83 11.48
C SER A 227 1.46 3.70 11.18
N GLU A 228 1.07 2.60 10.53
CA GLU A 228 -0.33 2.28 10.23
C GLU A 228 -1.15 2.07 11.51
N ALA A 229 -0.59 1.35 12.49
CA ALA A 229 -1.23 1.13 13.78
C ALA A 229 -1.47 2.44 14.52
N TRP A 230 -0.49 3.33 14.52
CA TRP A 230 -0.63 4.65 15.13
C TRP A 230 -1.72 5.48 14.45
N LEU A 231 -1.69 5.57 13.12
CA LEU A 231 -2.68 6.32 12.36
C LEU A 231 -4.09 5.72 12.51
N SER A 232 -4.21 4.40 12.38
CA SER A 232 -5.48 3.69 12.53
C SER A 232 -6.05 3.80 13.94
N GLY A 233 -5.20 3.71 14.95
CA GLY A 233 -5.58 3.89 16.35
C GLY A 233 -6.06 5.30 16.67
N MET A 234 -5.39 6.33 16.14
CA MET A 234 -5.84 7.72 16.26
C MET A 234 -7.19 7.93 15.57
N MET A 235 -7.38 7.40 14.35
CA MET A 235 -8.66 7.49 13.65
C MET A 235 -9.78 6.75 14.39
N ALA A 236 -9.51 5.55 14.89
CA ALA A 236 -10.47 4.78 15.69
C ALA A 236 -10.89 5.56 16.95
N THR A 237 -9.95 6.22 17.62
CA THR A 237 -10.23 7.08 18.79
C THR A 237 -11.10 8.28 18.41
N LEU A 238 -10.75 8.96 17.32
CA LEU A 238 -11.50 10.13 16.84
C LEU A 238 -12.94 9.75 16.48
N PHE A 239 -13.13 8.65 15.77
CA PHE A 239 -14.46 8.17 15.41
C PHE A 239 -15.25 7.71 16.63
N ALA A 240 -14.64 6.95 17.55
CA ALA A 240 -15.33 6.51 18.76
C ALA A 240 -15.82 7.67 19.65
N VAL A 241 -15.12 8.81 19.65
CA VAL A 241 -15.47 9.98 20.48
C VAL A 241 -16.40 10.96 19.75
N TYR A 242 -16.12 11.29 18.49
CA TYR A 242 -16.82 12.38 17.79
C TYR A 242 -17.89 11.91 16.80
N ARG A 243 -17.75 10.71 16.22
CA ARG A 243 -18.64 10.18 15.18
C ARG A 243 -18.80 8.65 15.31
N PRO A 244 -19.34 8.15 16.44
CA PRO A 244 -19.53 6.72 16.65
C PRO A 244 -20.43 6.11 15.56
N ASP A 245 -21.35 6.90 14.99
CA ASP A 245 -22.25 6.50 13.89
C ASP A 245 -21.51 6.03 12.62
N LEU A 246 -20.24 6.40 12.44
CA LEU A 246 -19.43 5.98 11.28
C LEU A 246 -18.80 4.60 11.47
N LEU A 247 -18.81 4.04 12.68
CA LEU A 247 -18.25 2.74 12.98
C LEU A 247 -19.30 1.65 12.74
N ALA A 248 -18.93 0.61 11.99
CA ALA A 248 -19.88 -0.44 11.60
C ALA A 248 -20.42 -1.25 12.79
N ASP A 249 -19.58 -1.45 13.81
CA ASP A 249 -19.85 -2.31 14.98
C ASP A 249 -20.01 -1.54 16.30
N PHE A 250 -19.99 -0.21 16.28
CA PHE A 250 -20.05 0.59 17.51
C PHE A 250 -21.51 0.93 17.86
N ASP A 251 -21.92 0.47 19.02
CA ASP A 251 -23.27 0.64 19.55
C ASP A 251 -23.14 1.39 20.87
N ASP A 252 -23.46 2.69 20.89
CA ASP A 252 -23.21 3.62 22.01
C ASP A 252 -23.73 3.09 23.36
N VAL A 253 -24.85 2.37 23.32
CA VAL A 253 -25.55 1.79 24.48
C VAL A 253 -24.76 0.65 25.13
N GLN A 254 -23.90 -0.04 24.37
CA GLN A 254 -23.11 -1.17 24.86
C GLN A 254 -21.73 -0.76 25.38
N PHE A 255 -21.14 0.31 24.85
CA PHE A 255 -19.76 0.70 25.18
C PHE A 255 -19.66 1.80 26.24
N LEU A 256 -20.66 2.67 26.39
CA LEU A 256 -20.62 3.79 27.34
C LEU A 256 -21.39 3.54 28.65
N GLY A 257 -22.04 2.38 28.80
CA GLY A 257 -22.86 2.05 29.96
C GLY A 257 -24.12 2.93 30.03
N LYS A 258 -25.24 2.35 30.46
CA LYS A 258 -26.43 3.14 30.78
C LYS A 258 -26.07 4.20 31.84
N LYS A 259 -26.33 5.47 31.53
CA LYS A 259 -26.44 6.52 32.55
C LYS A 259 -27.68 6.28 33.40
#